data_AF-A0A2P5WN21-F1
#
_entry.id   AF-A0A2P5WN21-F1
#
_cell.length_a   1.000
_cell.length_b   1.000
_cell.length_c   1.000
_cell.angle_alpha   90.00
_cell.angle_beta   90.00
_cell.angle_gamma   90.00
#
_symmetry.space_group_name_H-M   'P 1'
#
loop_
_entity.id
_entity.type
_entity.pdbx_description
1 polymer ?
#
loop_
_entity_poly.entity_id
_entity_poly.type
_entity_poly.pdbx_seq_one_letter_code
_entity_poly.pdbx_strand_id
1 'polypeptide(L)'
;MVANRQMARSMNVEVYSRRNETFRVTETIGRRPATCAKVSLNVDQFIDEVYTLECTLCVWENEFPVLPDLSTWEVPPMTFELVLDKGLRRNLKGRPQSSRICNEMDIREKSDGKLCGVCKLLGHNRNKCPL
;
A
#
# COMPACT_ATOMS: atom_id res chain seq x y z
N MET A 1 -4.94 -1.03 14.20
CA MET A 1 -5.53 -2.00 13.24
C MET A 1 -4.77 -1.95 11.91
N VAL A 2 -3.57 -2.53 11.86
CA VAL A 2 -2.72 -2.57 10.65
C VAL A 2 -2.39 -4.03 10.36
N ALA A 3 -3.26 -4.73 9.65
CA ALA A 3 -2.99 -6.11 9.23
C ALA A 3 -3.66 -6.52 7.89
N ASN A 4 -4.24 -5.60 7.12
CA ASN A 4 -4.97 -5.94 5.88
C ASN A 4 -4.16 -5.75 4.58
N ARG A 5 -2.85 -5.48 4.64
CA ARG A 5 -2.05 -5.22 3.42
C ARG A 5 -1.37 -6.44 2.79
N GLN A 6 -1.46 -7.64 3.38
CA GLN A 6 -0.74 -8.83 2.89
C GLN A 6 -1.63 -9.91 2.24
N MET A 7 -2.96 -9.83 2.29
CA MET A 7 -3.84 -10.93 1.86
C MET A 7 -4.18 -10.96 0.36
N ALA A 8 -3.78 -9.97 -0.44
CA ALA A 8 -4.07 -9.95 -1.89
C ALA A 8 -3.18 -10.92 -2.71
N ARG A 9 -2.45 -11.85 -2.08
CA ARG A 9 -1.47 -12.75 -2.73
C ARG A 9 -1.90 -14.23 -2.83
N SER A 10 -3.13 -14.59 -2.45
CA SER A 10 -3.56 -16.00 -2.33
C SER A 10 -4.40 -16.54 -3.49
N MET A 11 -4.77 -15.71 -4.47
CA MET A 11 -5.54 -16.11 -5.65
C MET A 11 -4.68 -15.94 -6.91
N ASN A 12 -4.41 -17.04 -7.61
CA ASN A 12 -3.81 -17.01 -8.94
C ASN A 12 -4.87 -17.43 -9.97
N VAL A 13 -5.08 -16.58 -10.98
CA VAL A 13 -5.92 -16.92 -12.14
C VAL A 13 -5.04 -17.67 -13.13
N GLU A 14 -5.29 -18.95 -13.34
CA GLU A 14 -4.48 -19.78 -14.24
C GLU A 14 -4.92 -19.63 -15.70
N VAL A 15 -6.22 -19.45 -15.94
CA VAL A 15 -6.78 -19.33 -17.29
C VAL A 15 -7.92 -18.32 -17.32
N TYR A 16 -7.85 -17.40 -18.28
CA TYR A 16 -8.96 -16.53 -18.69
C TYR A 16 -9.28 -16.79 -20.17
N SER A 17 -10.50 -17.28 -20.46
CA SER A 17 -10.98 -17.50 -21.82
C SER A 17 -12.13 -16.55 -22.14
N ARG A 18 -11.88 -15.56 -23.00
CA ARG A 18 -12.89 -14.56 -23.41
C ARG A 18 -14.05 -15.14 -24.21
N ARG A 19 -13.87 -16.29 -24.87
CA ARG A 19 -14.93 -16.94 -25.69
C ARG A 19 -15.94 -17.73 -24.87
N ASN A 20 -15.53 -18.20 -23.70
CA ASN A 20 -16.32 -19.11 -22.87
C ASN A 20 -16.65 -18.49 -21.49
N GLU A 21 -16.33 -17.21 -21.27
CA GLU A 21 -16.54 -16.46 -20.02
C GLU A 21 -16.10 -17.20 -18.74
N THR A 22 -15.12 -18.09 -18.87
CA THR A 22 -14.72 -19.00 -17.79
C THR A 22 -13.43 -18.52 -17.16
N PHE A 23 -13.49 -18.31 -15.85
CA PHE A 23 -12.34 -18.05 -14.99
C PHE A 23 -11.99 -19.35 -14.25
N ARG A 24 -10.79 -19.87 -14.48
CA ARG A 24 -10.24 -20.94 -13.62
C ARG A 24 -9.32 -20.31 -12.59
N VAL A 25 -9.83 -20.24 -11.37
CA VAL A 25 -9.08 -19.78 -10.19
C VAL A 25 -8.71 -21.01 -9.38
N THR A 26 -7.42 -21.20 -9.15
CA THR A 26 -6.95 -22.15 -8.14
C THR A 26 -6.70 -21.39 -6.87
N GLU A 27 -7.47 -21.70 -5.83
CA GLU A 27 -7.13 -21.27 -4.48
C GLU A 27 -5.87 -22.02 -4.06
N THR A 28 -4.74 -21.32 -3.99
CA THR A 28 -3.61 -21.83 -3.21
C THR A 28 -4.00 -21.68 -1.76
N ILE A 29 -4.77 -22.66 -1.26
CA ILE A 29 -5.18 -22.75 0.15
C ILE A 29 -3.95 -22.41 0.97
N GLY A 30 -4.05 -21.26 1.64
CA GLY A 30 -2.94 -20.60 2.29
C GLY A 30 -2.16 -21.62 3.09
N ARG A 31 -0.85 -21.67 2.84
CA ARG A 31 0.12 -22.48 3.58
C ARG A 31 -0.26 -22.41 5.07
N ARG A 32 -0.91 -23.46 5.59
CA ARG A 32 -1.45 -23.47 6.96
C ARG A 32 -0.28 -23.13 7.88
N PRO A 33 -0.33 -22.05 8.68
CA PRO A 33 0.76 -21.74 9.59
C PRO A 33 1.03 -23.00 10.42
N ALA A 34 2.27 -23.48 10.46
CA ALA A 34 2.62 -24.76 11.08
C ALA A 34 2.14 -24.86 12.55
N THR A 35 1.94 -23.71 13.19
CA THR A 35 1.32 -23.55 14.52
C THR A 35 -0.15 -23.97 14.57
N CYS A 36 -0.97 -23.68 13.55
CA CYS A 36 -2.39 -24.03 13.52
C CYS A 36 -2.61 -25.55 13.46
N ALA A 37 -1.74 -26.28 12.75
CA ALA A 37 -1.77 -27.74 12.71
C ALA A 37 -1.34 -28.37 14.06
N LYS A 38 -0.43 -27.72 14.79
CA LYS A 38 0.10 -28.21 16.08
C LYS A 38 -0.89 -28.10 17.24
N VAL A 39 -1.81 -27.13 17.19
CA VAL A 39 -2.82 -26.88 18.25
C VAL A 39 -4.22 -27.33 17.81
N SER A 40 -4.34 -28.02 16.66
CA SER A 40 -5.64 -28.47 16.11
C SER A 40 -6.68 -27.34 16.05
N LEU A 41 -6.22 -26.12 15.74
CA LEU A 41 -7.11 -24.97 15.60
C LEU A 41 -7.89 -25.10 14.30
N ASN A 42 -9.22 -24.96 14.42
CA ASN A 42 -10.09 -24.78 13.28
C ASN A 42 -9.99 -23.31 12.83
N VAL A 43 -9.28 -23.06 11.73
CA VAL A 43 -9.08 -21.72 11.18
C VAL A 43 -10.38 -21.14 10.60
N ASP A 44 -11.32 -22.01 10.22
CA ASP A 44 -12.57 -21.61 9.56
C ASP A 44 -13.48 -20.82 10.52
N GLN A 45 -13.35 -21.02 11.84
CA GLN A 45 -14.07 -20.25 12.86
C GLN A 45 -13.65 -18.77 12.95
N PHE A 46 -12.50 -18.42 12.37
CA PHE A 46 -11.97 -17.05 12.39
C PHE A 46 -12.15 -16.33 11.04
N ILE A 47 -12.66 -17.04 10.03
CA ILE A 47 -12.98 -16.47 8.73
C ILE A 47 -14.40 -15.92 8.84
N ASP A 48 -14.53 -14.60 8.66
CA ASP A 48 -15.84 -13.97 8.59
C ASP A 48 -16.64 -14.52 7.40
N GLU A 49 -17.95 -14.69 7.58
CA GLU A 49 -18.85 -15.26 6.58
C GLU A 49 -18.75 -14.52 5.23
N VAL A 50 -18.48 -13.20 5.23
CA VAL A 50 -18.30 -12.40 4.01
C VAL A 50 -17.13 -12.84 3.13
N TYR A 51 -16.17 -13.59 3.69
CA TYR A 51 -15.02 -14.14 2.97
C TYR A 51 -15.23 -15.59 2.54
N THR A 52 -16.40 -16.17 2.79
CA THR A 52 -16.73 -17.50 2.28
C THR A 52 -16.90 -17.48 0.76
N LEU A 53 -16.68 -18.64 0.13
CA LEU A 53 -16.89 -18.80 -1.30
C LEU A 53 -18.35 -18.52 -1.68
N GLU A 54 -19.30 -18.94 -0.85
CA GLU A 54 -20.73 -18.68 -1.05
C GLU A 54 -21.04 -17.18 -1.09
N CYS A 55 -20.59 -16.42 -0.09
CA CYS A 55 -20.77 -14.96 -0.10
C CYS A 55 -20.05 -14.28 -1.25
N THR A 56 -18.85 -14.76 -1.61
CA THR A 56 -18.11 -14.25 -2.78
C THR A 56 -18.91 -14.49 -4.05
N LEU A 57 -19.43 -15.70 -4.27
CA LEU A 57 -20.27 -16.02 -5.42
C LEU A 57 -21.50 -15.12 -5.46
N CYS A 58 -22.20 -14.91 -4.35
CA CYS A 58 -23.35 -13.99 -4.29
C CYS A 58 -22.99 -12.55 -4.69
N VAL A 59 -21.79 -12.06 -4.37
CA VAL A 59 -21.31 -10.73 -4.81
C VAL A 59 -21.12 -10.69 -6.32
N TRP A 60 -20.50 -11.73 -6.89
CA TRP A 60 -20.16 -11.83 -8.31
C TRP A 60 -21.29 -12.40 -9.20
N GLU A 61 -22.35 -12.96 -8.61
CA GLU A 61 -23.55 -13.45 -9.30
C GLU A 61 -24.41 -12.30 -9.83
N ASN A 62 -24.27 -11.11 -9.25
CA ASN A 62 -24.92 -9.92 -9.78
C ASN A 62 -24.43 -9.66 -11.20
N GLU A 63 -25.39 -9.55 -12.13
CA GLU A 63 -25.10 -9.12 -13.48
C GLU A 63 -24.52 -7.70 -13.41
N PHE A 64 -23.22 -7.57 -13.71
CA PHE A 64 -22.61 -6.26 -13.83
C PHE A 64 -23.38 -5.49 -14.90
N PRO A 65 -23.79 -4.24 -14.64
CA PRO A 65 -24.41 -3.45 -15.69
C PRO A 65 -23.45 -3.42 -16.88
N VAL A 66 -23.99 -3.68 -18.07
CA VAL A 66 -23.22 -3.58 -19.31
C VAL A 66 -22.55 -2.22 -19.31
N LEU A 67 -21.22 -2.21 -19.51
CA LEU A 67 -20.50 -0.95 -19.62
C LEU A 67 -21.18 -0.11 -20.71
N PRO A 68 -21.67 1.09 -20.39
CA PRO A 68 -22.34 1.92 -21.36
C PRO A 68 -21.37 2.22 -22.50
N ASP A 69 -21.89 2.38 -23.72
CA ASP A 69 -21.06 2.64 -24.89
C ASP A 69 -20.17 3.87 -24.63
N LEU A 70 -18.93 3.83 -25.10
CA LEU A 70 -17.95 4.87 -24.82
C LEU A 70 -18.43 6.25 -25.32
N SER A 71 -19.29 6.28 -26.35
CA SER A 71 -19.91 7.51 -26.85
C SER A 71 -20.90 8.17 -25.88
N THR A 72 -21.42 7.41 -24.90
CA THR A 72 -22.36 7.88 -23.87
C THR A 72 -21.66 8.30 -22.57
N TRP A 73 -20.34 8.15 -22.50
CA TRP A 73 -19.60 8.56 -21.32
C TRP A 73 -19.51 10.09 -21.30
N GLU A 74 -19.98 10.69 -20.21
CA GLU A 74 -19.75 12.11 -19.92
C GLU A 74 -18.23 12.33 -19.79
N VAL A 75 -17.61 12.85 -20.85
CA VAL A 75 -16.22 13.30 -20.81
C VAL A 75 -16.23 14.60 -20.01
N PRO A 76 -15.58 14.65 -18.84
CA PRO A 76 -15.47 15.90 -18.10
C PRO A 76 -14.85 16.95 -19.02
N PRO A 77 -15.35 18.20 -19.02
CA PRO A 77 -14.74 19.28 -19.78
C PRO A 77 -13.24 19.28 -19.52
N MET A 78 -12.43 19.33 -20.58
CA MET A 78 -10.96 19.30 -20.45
C MET A 78 -10.43 20.39 -19.51
N THR A 79 -11.23 21.44 -19.34
CA THR A 79 -11.09 22.52 -18.37
C THR A 79 -11.89 22.24 -17.09
N PHE A 80 -11.56 21.19 -16.33
CA PHE A 80 -11.97 21.14 -14.93
C PHE A 80 -10.90 21.85 -14.11
N GLU A 81 -11.30 22.88 -13.37
CA GLU A 81 -10.40 23.47 -12.38
C GLU A 81 -10.23 22.49 -11.24
N LEU A 82 -9.05 21.87 -11.16
CA LEU A 82 -8.64 21.12 -9.97
C LEU A 82 -8.44 22.11 -8.82
N VAL A 83 -9.54 22.43 -8.13
CA VAL A 83 -9.50 23.24 -6.91
C VAL A 83 -8.94 22.39 -5.78
N LEU A 84 -7.63 22.50 -5.57
CA LEU A 84 -6.96 21.94 -4.40
C LEU A 84 -7.55 22.54 -3.13
N ASP A 85 -8.10 21.70 -2.27
CA ASP A 85 -8.57 22.13 -0.95
C ASP A 85 -7.42 22.76 -0.16
N LYS A 86 -7.59 24.03 0.21
CA LYS A 86 -6.60 24.80 0.97
C LYS A 86 -6.34 24.20 2.35
N GLY A 87 -7.33 23.53 2.96
CA GLY A 87 -7.23 22.83 4.24
C GLY A 87 -6.45 21.52 4.18
N LEU A 88 -6.35 20.90 3.00
CA LEU A 88 -5.56 19.68 2.75
C LEU A 88 -4.14 19.98 2.26
N ARG A 89 -3.75 21.27 2.15
CA ARG A 89 -2.40 21.65 1.74
C ARG A 89 -1.42 21.25 2.83
N ARG A 90 -0.40 20.48 2.46
CA ARG A 90 0.81 20.33 3.28
C ARG A 90 1.41 21.73 3.46
N ASN A 91 1.77 22.09 4.69
CA ASN A 91 2.43 23.36 4.99
C ASN A 91 3.56 23.64 3.98
N LEU A 92 3.55 24.82 3.37
CA LEU A 92 4.44 25.20 2.27
C LEU A 92 5.93 25.27 2.65
N LYS A 93 6.25 25.23 3.95
CA LYS A 93 7.60 25.52 4.44
C LYS A 93 8.26 24.28 5.03
N GLY A 94 9.25 23.77 4.30
CA GLY A 94 10.15 22.72 4.77
C GLY A 94 9.63 21.30 4.58
N ARG A 95 10.48 20.35 4.93
CA ARG A 95 10.14 18.92 4.92
C ARG A 95 9.09 18.66 6.01
N PRO A 96 8.00 17.92 5.70
CA PRO A 96 7.08 17.46 6.73
C PRO A 96 7.86 16.77 7.85
N GLN A 97 7.54 17.10 9.10
CA GLN A 97 8.16 16.40 10.22
C GLN A 97 7.84 14.91 10.10
N SER A 98 8.89 14.09 10.16
CA SER A 98 8.73 12.65 10.14
C SER A 98 8.02 12.24 11.44
N SER A 99 6.82 11.69 11.34
CA SER A 99 6.15 11.01 12.45
C SER A 99 6.66 9.58 12.65
N ARG A 100 7.60 9.12 11.81
CA ARG A 100 8.14 7.78 11.90
C ARG A 100 9.05 7.67 13.13
N ILE A 101 8.79 6.67 13.96
CA ILE A 101 9.69 6.25 15.04
C ILE A 101 11.02 5.83 14.40
N CYS A 102 12.11 6.51 14.76
CA CYS A 102 13.45 6.15 14.31
C CYS A 102 13.81 4.77 14.89
N ASN A 103 14.30 3.86 14.06
CA ASN A 103 14.84 2.58 14.50
C ASN A 103 16.37 2.59 14.44
N GLU A 104 17.01 1.47 14.80
CA GLU A 104 18.47 1.34 14.84
C GLU A 104 19.16 1.70 13.52
N MET A 105 18.52 1.40 12.37
CA MET A 105 19.05 1.75 11.04
C MET A 105 19.09 3.26 10.77
N ASP A 106 18.30 4.06 11.51
CA ASP A 106 18.28 5.53 11.39
C ASP A 106 19.28 6.22 12.30
N ILE A 107 19.78 5.49 13.31
CA ILE A 107 20.76 6.00 14.25
C ILE A 107 22.13 5.90 13.57
N ARG A 108 22.63 7.04 13.08
CA ARG A 108 24.00 7.11 12.60
C ARG A 108 24.95 7.21 13.78
N GLU A 109 26.05 6.46 13.73
CA GLU A 109 27.15 6.61 14.69
C GLU A 109 27.60 8.07 14.77
N LYS A 110 27.96 8.50 15.98
CA LYS A 110 28.52 9.83 16.20
C LYS A 110 29.89 9.88 15.52
N SER A 111 29.94 10.36 14.28
CA SER A 111 31.21 10.65 13.60
C SER A 111 32.06 11.58 14.44
N ASP A 112 33.39 11.47 14.32
CA ASP A 112 34.47 12.11 15.12
C ASP A 112 34.53 13.66 15.09
N GLY A 113 33.39 14.33 15.18
CA GLY A 113 33.24 15.76 14.96
C GLY A 113 32.98 16.07 13.49
N LYS A 114 32.07 17.02 13.24
CA LYS A 114 31.80 17.49 11.87
C LYS A 114 32.99 18.31 11.40
N LEU A 115 33.56 17.97 10.24
CA LEU A 115 34.54 18.81 9.55
C LEU A 115 33.86 20.10 9.05
N CYS A 116 34.62 21.18 8.98
CA CYS A 116 34.17 22.41 8.34
C CYS A 116 33.77 22.13 6.90
N GLY A 117 32.59 22.61 6.48
CA GLY A 117 32.09 22.39 5.12
C GLY A 117 32.99 22.94 4.02
N VAL A 118 33.77 23.98 4.34
CA VAL A 118 34.64 24.74 3.43
C VAL A 118 36.05 24.16 3.42
N CYS A 119 36.78 24.28 4.53
CA CYS A 119 38.20 23.89 4.60
C CYS A 119 38.45 22.43 5.01
N LYS A 120 37.38 21.66 5.34
CA LYS A 120 37.46 20.27 5.79
C LYS A 120 38.30 20.04 7.06
N LEU A 121 38.57 21.07 7.86
CA LEU A 121 39.27 20.95 9.14
C LEU A 121 38.29 20.77 10.31
N LEU A 122 38.75 20.09 11.38
CA LEU A 122 38.03 20.01 12.65
C LEU A 122 38.08 21.34 13.42
N GLY A 123 37.18 21.50 14.39
CA GLY A 123 37.21 22.60 15.35
C GLY A 123 36.34 23.81 15.01
N HIS A 124 35.86 23.95 13.78
CA HIS A 124 34.95 25.04 13.41
C HIS A 124 33.92 24.62 12.35
N ASN A 125 32.81 25.36 12.28
CA ASN A 125 31.79 25.16 11.25
C ASN A 125 31.98 26.17 10.11
N ARG A 126 31.21 26.00 9.03
CA ARG A 126 31.25 26.88 7.85
C ARG A 126 31.11 28.37 8.18
N ASN A 127 30.36 28.73 9.22
CA ASN A 127 30.09 30.13 9.57
C ASN A 127 31.25 30.80 10.31
N LYS A 128 32.15 30.00 10.90
CA LYS A 128 33.36 30.46 11.59
C LYS A 128 34.63 30.06 10.82
N CYS A 129 34.48 29.78 9.52
CA CYS A 129 35.60 29.46 8.66
C CYS A 129 36.40 30.74 8.38
N PRO A 130 37.72 30.74 8.59
CA PRO A 130 38.56 31.88 8.23
C PRO A 130 38.79 32.01 6.72
N LEU A 131 38.38 31.00 5.94
CA LEU A 131 38.27 31.02 4.48
C LEU A 131 36.85 31.40 4.06
#